data_AF-A0A436E0C4-F1
#
_entry.id   AF-A0A436E0C4-F1
#
_cell.length_a   1.000
_cell.length_b   1.000
_cell.length_c   1.000
_cell.angle_alpha   90.00
_cell.angle_beta   90.00
_cell.angle_gamma   90.00
#
_symmetry.space_group_name_H-M   'P 1'
#
loop_
_entity.id
_entity.type
_entity.pdbx_description
1 polymer ?
#
loop_
_entity_poly.entity_id
_entity_poly.type
_entity_poly.pdbx_seq_one_letter_code
_entity_poly.pdbx_strand_id
1 'polypeptide(L)' 'MDRNFARALALVLKSEGLWSDNPADPGGATMKGVTLANFRRYVKADATKADLRKITDAQVSTVYRRFYW' A
#
# COMPACT_ATOMS: atom_id res chain seq x y z
N MET A 1 2.67 2.47 -21.66
CA MET A 1 1.88 1.99 -20.51
C MET A 1 1.88 3.00 -19.36
N ASP A 2 2.99 3.63 -18.99
CA ASP A 2 3.08 4.52 -17.81
C ASP A 2 2.16 5.75 -17.75
N ARG A 3 1.65 6.25 -18.90
CA ARG A 3 0.82 7.46 -18.94
C ARG A 3 -0.49 7.35 -18.14
N ASN A 4 -0.99 6.14 -17.89
CA ASN A 4 -2.26 5.93 -17.19
C ASN A 4 -2.10 5.59 -15.71
N PHE A 5 -0.90 5.17 -15.27
CA PHE A 5 -0.70 4.67 -13.92
C PHE A 5 -1.05 5.73 -12.85
N ALA A 6 -0.54 6.96 -12.99
CA ALA A 6 -0.82 8.02 -12.03
C ALA A 6 -2.31 8.36 -11.93
N ARG A 7 -3.03 8.36 -13.07
CA ARG A 7 -4.48 8.61 -13.09
C ARG A 7 -5.26 7.46 -12.47
N ALA A 8 -4.88 6.21 -12.76
CA ALA A 8 -5.50 5.03 -12.19
C ALA A 8 -5.26 4.95 -10.67
N LEU A 9 -4.02 5.18 -10.21
CA LEU A 9 -3.67 5.19 -8.80
C LEU A 9 -4.47 6.25 -8.04
N ALA A 10 -4.57 7.47 -8.58
CA ALA A 10 -5.36 8.53 -7.95
C ALA A 10 -6.86 8.17 -7.82
N LEU A 11 -7.42 7.38 -8.74
CA LEU A 11 -8.80 6.91 -8.65
C LEU A 11 -8.96 5.80 -7.60
N VAL A 12 -8.06 4.82 -7.60
CA VAL A 12 -8.06 3.73 -6.60
C VAL A 12 -7.91 4.28 -5.19
N LEU A 13 -6.97 5.21 -4.98
CA LEU A 13 -6.74 5.79 -3.65
C LEU A 13 -7.91 6.62 -3.11
N LYS A 14 -8.89 7.02 -3.94
CA LYS A 14 -10.12 7.67 -3.46
C LYS A 14 -11.06 6.69 -2.76
N SER A 15 -11.06 5.42 -3.18
CA SER A 15 -11.85 4.35 -2.58
C SER A 15 -11.11 3.63 -1.44
N GLU A 16 -9.79 3.80 -1.35
CA GLU A 16 -8.98 3.16 -0.30
C GLU A 16 -9.15 3.85 1.06
N GLY A 17 -9.32 3.05 2.10
CA GLY A 17 -9.31 3.52 3.49
C GLY A 17 -7.91 3.91 3.96
N LEU A 18 -7.83 4.71 5.03
CA LEU A 18 -6.54 5.13 5.61
C LEU A 18 -5.85 3.97 6.32
N TRP A 19 -6.42 3.45 7.41
CA TRP A 19 -5.82 2.39 8.22
C TRP A 19 -6.85 1.32 8.59
N SER A 20 -6.46 0.06 8.48
CA SER A 20 -7.18 -1.10 9.03
C SER A 20 -6.20 -2.07 9.66
N ASP A 21 -6.55 -2.65 10.80
CA ASP A 21 -5.76 -3.69 11.47
C ASP A 21 -6.73 -4.59 12.23
N ASN A 22 -7.30 -5.55 11.52
CA ASN A 22 -8.24 -6.49 12.09
C ASN A 22 -7.51 -7.80 12.41
N PRO A 23 -7.47 -8.24 13.69
CA PRO A 23 -6.81 -9.50 14.07
C PRO A 23 -7.49 -10.75 13.49
N ALA A 24 -8.75 -10.67 13.05
CA ALA A 24 -9.43 -11.75 12.36
C ALA A 24 -9.19 -11.74 10.83
N ASP A 25 -8.57 -10.69 10.30
CA ASP A 25 -8.27 -10.59 8.87
C ASP A 25 -6.88 -11.19 8.58
N PRO A 26 -6.78 -12.23 7.72
CA PRO A 26 -5.50 -12.82 7.35
C PRO A 26 -4.56 -11.82 6.66
N GLY A 27 -5.08 -10.75 6.06
CA GLY A 27 -4.29 -9.67 5.47
C GLY A 27 -3.62 -8.74 6.49
N GLY A 28 -4.14 -8.70 7.71
CA GLY A 28 -3.61 -7.91 8.82
C GLY A 28 -3.55 -6.40 8.56
N ALA A 29 -2.57 -5.75 9.18
CA ALA A 29 -2.38 -4.30 9.10
C ALA A 29 -2.25 -3.80 7.65
N THR A 30 -3.11 -2.85 7.29
CA THR A 30 -3.24 -2.29 5.94
C THR A 30 -3.33 -0.76 6.01
N MET A 31 -2.58 -0.07 5.15
CA MET A 31 -2.61 1.38 5.01
C MET A 31 -2.77 1.77 3.54
N LYS A 32 -3.80 2.55 3.17
CA LYS A 32 -4.07 2.95 1.78
C LYS A 32 -4.07 1.75 0.80
N GLY A 33 -4.72 0.65 1.18
CA GLY A 33 -4.75 -0.61 0.39
C GLY A 33 -3.45 -1.42 0.38
N VAL A 34 -2.39 -0.95 1.02
CA VAL A 34 -1.10 -1.65 1.12
C VAL A 34 -1.03 -2.44 2.43
N THR A 35 -0.97 -3.77 2.32
CA THR A 35 -0.74 -4.66 3.47
C THR A 35 0.71 -4.60 3.95
N LEU A 36 0.94 -4.89 5.24
CA LEU A 36 2.30 -4.94 5.79
C LEU A 36 3.20 -5.94 5.04
N ALA A 37 2.65 -7.08 4.60
CA ALA A 37 3.39 -8.07 3.84
C ALA A 37 3.90 -7.51 2.50
N ASN A 38 3.05 -6.81 1.75
CA ASN A 38 3.45 -6.19 0.48
C ASN A 38 4.43 -5.03 0.70
N PHE A 39 4.22 -4.22 1.75
CA PHE A 39 5.16 -3.16 2.11
C PHE A 39 6.55 -3.71 2.44
N ARG A 40 6.61 -4.83 3.16
CA ARG A 40 7.87 -5.53 3.43
C ARG A 40 8.54 -6.04 2.18
N ARG A 41 7.76 -6.64 1.28
CA ARG A 41 8.28 -7.22 0.05
C ARG A 41 8.87 -6.20 -0.93
N TYR A 42 8.28 -5.01 -1.03
CA TYR A 42 8.62 -4.06 -2.09
C TYR A 42 9.31 -2.77 -1.63
N VAL A 43 9.24 -2.44 -0.34
CA VAL A 43 9.75 -1.15 0.17
C VAL A 43 10.75 -1.34 1.31
N LYS A 44 10.36 -2.04 2.39
CA LYS A 44 11.19 -2.15 3.59
C LYS A 44 10.96 -3.50 4.29
N ALA A 45 11.85 -4.47 4.08
CA ALA A 45 11.68 -5.86 4.52
C ALA A 45 11.41 -6.04 6.02
N ASP A 46 11.99 -5.18 6.86
CA ASP A 46 11.86 -5.16 8.32
C ASP A 46 10.76 -4.21 8.83
N ALA A 47 9.90 -3.68 7.96
CA ALA A 47 8.89 -2.70 8.33
C ALA A 47 7.97 -3.18 9.46
N THR A 48 7.58 -2.25 10.32
CA THR A 48 6.61 -2.43 11.39
C THR A 48 5.26 -1.84 11.01
N LYS A 49 4.22 -2.09 11.82
CA LYS A 49 2.91 -1.40 11.68
C LYS A 49 3.05 0.13 11.76
N ALA A 50 3.99 0.63 12.58
CA ALA A 50 4.26 2.06 12.70
C ALA A 50 4.91 2.64 11.43
N ASP A 51 5.82 1.88 10.80
CA ASP A 51 6.37 2.27 9.49
C ASP A 51 5.28 2.29 8.42
N LEU A 52 4.40 1.28 8.40
CA LEU A 52 3.30 1.21 7.45
C LEU A 52 2.31 2.38 7.60
N ARG A 53 2.00 2.81 8.83
CA ARG A 53 1.17 4.00 9.08
C ARG A 53 1.80 5.30 8.54
N LYS A 54 3.12 5.34 8.42
CA LYS A 54 3.88 6.49 7.90
C LYS A 54 4.25 6.33 6.43
N ILE A 55 3.60 5.40 5.72
CA ILE A 55 3.89 5.17 4.29
C ILE A 55 3.69 6.46 3.49
N THR A 56 4.66 6.76 2.65
CA THR A 56 4.61 7.92 1.74
C THR A 56 3.88 7.56 0.44
N ASP A 57 3.34 8.56 -0.25
CA ASP A 57 2.66 8.34 -1.53
C ASP A 57 3.59 7.73 -2.60
N ALA A 58 4.89 8.06 -2.55
CA ALA A 58 5.90 7.45 -3.42
C ALA A 58 6.08 5.94 -3.14
N GLN A 59 6.04 5.55 -1.86
CA GLN A 59 6.12 4.15 -1.46
C GLN A 59 4.84 3.39 -1.82
N VAL A 60 3.66 3.99 -1.59
CA VAL A 60 2.37 3.43 -2.05
C VAL A 60 2.41 3.20 -3.56
N SER A 61 2.80 4.23 -4.32
CA SER A 61 2.97 4.16 -5.77
C SER A 61 3.93 3.03 -6.18
N THR A 62 5.02 2.83 -5.44
CA THR A 62 5.97 1.74 -5.72
C THR A 62 5.34 0.37 -5.55
N VAL A 63 4.56 0.16 -4.48
CA VAL A 63 3.84 -1.10 -4.26
C VAL A 63 2.82 -1.33 -5.36
N TYR A 64 1.96 -0.34 -5.65
CA TYR A 64 0.93 -0.48 -6.68
C TYR A 64 1.52 -0.74 -8.06
N ARG A 65 2.62 -0.08 -8.40
CA ARG A 65 3.29 -0.26 -9.69
C ARG A 65 4.00 -1.59 -9.82
N ARG A 66 4.50 -2.18 -8.73
CA ARG A 66 5.20 -3.48 -8.78
C ARG A 66 4.27 -4.67 -8.66
N PHE A 67 3.12 -4.50 -8.03
CA PHE A 67 2.22 -5.60 -7.73
C PHE A 67 1.00 -5.69 -8.67
N TYR A 68 0.55 -4.57 -9.25
CA TYR A 68 -0.66 -4.51 -10.07
C TYR A 68 -0.47 -3.96 -11.49
N TRP A 69 0.69 -3.40 -11.82
CA TRP A 69 0.97 -2.77 -13.11
C TRP A 69 2.12 -3.47 -13.83
#